data_AF-A0A1B6VH66-F1
#
_entry.id   AF-A0A1B6VH66-F1
#
_cell.length_a   1.000
_cell.length_b   1.000
_cell.length_c   1.000
_cell.angle_alpha   90.00
_cell.angle_beta   90.00
_cell.angle_gamma   90.00
#
_symmetry.space_group_name_H-M   'P 1'
#
loop_
_entity.id
_entity.type
_entity.pdbx_description
1 polymer ?
#
loop_
_entity_poly.entity_id
_entity_poly.type
_entity_poly.pdbx_seq_one_letter_code
_entity_poly.pdbx_strand_id
1 'polypeptide(L)'
;MSSGLSRTRVAADLGIGKSTLGHWISQYRTAELPVPEPQTDLARENERLRLENHVLREEREILKKSHAVLCKPKDMRFAFIREHRACWSIERLCRILQVSTRCYVPGFPDVFAKANALT
;
A
#
# COMPACT_ATOMS: atom_id res chain seq x y z
N MET A 1 30.92 7.91 -6.93
CA MET A 1 32.38 7.82 -6.73
C MET A 1 33.05 7.79 -8.10
N SER A 2 33.29 8.94 -8.74
CA SER A 2 34.07 8.94 -9.99
C SER A 2 35.54 8.82 -9.59
N SER A 3 36.18 7.70 -9.91
CA SER A 3 37.63 7.58 -9.82
C SER A 3 38.23 8.73 -10.63
N GLY A 4 39.00 9.62 -9.98
CA GLY A 4 39.54 10.86 -10.55
C GLY A 4 40.65 10.64 -11.60
N LEU A 5 40.61 9.54 -12.32
CA LEU A 5 41.60 9.18 -13.34
C LEU A 5 41.27 9.89 -14.66
N SER A 6 42.30 10.37 -15.35
CA SER A 6 42.12 10.98 -16.67
C SER A 6 41.72 9.94 -17.70
N ARG A 7 40.78 10.28 -18.59
CA ARG A 7 40.29 9.37 -19.65
C ARG A 7 41.42 8.83 -20.54
N THR A 8 42.50 9.60 -20.70
CA THR A 8 43.70 9.15 -21.43
C THR A 8 44.40 8.01 -20.70
N ARG A 9 44.54 8.09 -19.36
CA ARG A 9 45.16 7.04 -18.56
C ARG A 9 44.32 5.77 -18.55
N VAL A 10 43.01 5.91 -18.38
CA VAL A 10 42.07 4.78 -18.44
C VAL A 10 42.11 4.09 -19.82
N ALA A 11 42.19 4.85 -20.92
CA ALA A 11 42.32 4.27 -22.26
C ALA A 11 43.63 3.49 -22.43
N ALA A 12 44.74 4.03 -21.91
CA ALA A 12 46.05 3.38 -21.95
C ALA A 12 46.11 2.11 -21.10
N ASP A 13 45.57 2.15 -19.87
CA ASP A 13 45.51 1.01 -18.95
C ASP A 13 44.67 -0.14 -19.54
N LEU A 14 43.64 0.18 -20.31
CA LEU A 14 42.77 -0.78 -21.01
C LEU A 14 43.30 -1.19 -22.39
N GLY A 15 44.40 -0.60 -22.88
CA GLY A 15 44.96 -0.87 -24.21
C GLY A 15 44.05 -0.47 -25.38
N ILE A 16 43.11 0.47 -25.17
CA ILE A 16 42.15 0.91 -26.19
C ILE A 16 42.43 2.34 -26.67
N GLY A 17 41.98 2.67 -27.87
CA GLY A 17 42.04 4.04 -28.38
C GLY A 17 41.19 5.00 -27.54
N LYS A 18 41.72 6.21 -27.29
CA LYS A 18 41.00 7.28 -26.56
C LYS A 18 39.65 7.63 -27.22
N SER A 19 39.58 7.55 -28.55
CA SER A 19 38.35 7.72 -29.33
C SER A 19 37.32 6.63 -29.05
N THR A 20 37.75 5.37 -28.94
CA THR A 20 36.90 4.22 -28.59
C THR A 20 36.31 4.36 -27.20
N LEU A 21 37.14 4.68 -26.20
CA LEU A 21 36.66 4.98 -24.85
C LEU A 21 35.75 6.23 -24.84
N GLY A 22 36.08 7.22 -25.66
CA GLY A 22 35.25 8.41 -25.91
C GLY A 22 33.84 8.07 -26.35
N HIS A 23 33.75 7.21 -27.36
CA HIS A 23 32.53 6.73 -27.97
C HIS A 23 31.69 5.91 -26.98
N TRP A 24 32.30 4.96 -26.26
CA TRP A 24 31.59 4.17 -25.25
C TRP A 24 31.03 5.03 -24.12
N ILE A 25 31.79 6.00 -23.62
CA ILE A 25 31.30 6.93 -22.59
C ILE A 25 30.14 7.77 -23.12
N SER A 26 30.20 8.22 -24.38
CA SER A 26 29.11 8.98 -24.99
C SER A 26 27.85 8.12 -25.14
N GLN A 27 27.98 6.90 -25.66
CA GLN A 27 26.86 5.96 -25.79
C GLN A 27 26.24 5.64 -24.42
N TYR A 28 27.07 5.41 -23.40
CA TYR A 28 26.58 5.11 -22.07
C TYR A 28 25.91 6.32 -21.42
N ARG A 29 26.43 7.54 -21.59
CA ARG A 29 25.76 8.76 -21.13
C ARG A 29 24.43 9.03 -21.81
N THR A 30 24.33 8.75 -23.12
CA THR A 30 23.06 8.88 -23.85
C THR A 30 22.07 7.79 -23.43
N ALA A 31 22.54 6.58 -23.09
CA ALA A 31 21.72 5.51 -22.54
C ALA A 31 21.32 5.74 -21.06
N GLU A 32 22.15 6.48 -20.30
CA GLU A 32 21.90 6.88 -18.90
C GLU A 32 21.00 8.11 -18.78
N LEU A 33 20.66 8.82 -19.87
CA LEU A 33 19.59 9.81 -19.86
C LEU A 33 18.27 9.06 -19.97
N PRO A 34 17.55 8.80 -18.87
CA PRO A 34 16.25 8.17 -18.98
C PRO A 34 15.35 9.18 -19.67
N VAL A 35 14.71 8.76 -20.75
CA VAL A 35 13.54 9.47 -21.30
C VAL A 35 12.61 9.78 -20.10
N PRO A 36 12.29 11.05 -19.78
CA PRO A 36 11.69 11.39 -18.49
C PRO A 36 10.23 10.92 -18.30
N GLU A 37 9.60 10.37 -19.33
CA GLU A 37 8.15 10.23 -19.36
C GLU A 37 7.60 8.95 -18.68
N PRO A 38 8.10 7.72 -18.90
CA PRO A 38 7.53 6.54 -18.24
C PRO A 38 7.84 6.42 -16.75
N GLN A 39 8.93 7.02 -16.25
CA GLN A 39 9.34 6.92 -14.85
C GLN A 39 8.36 7.65 -13.91
N THR A 40 7.81 8.78 -14.36
CA THR A 40 6.90 9.61 -13.57
C THR A 40 5.50 8.99 -13.47
N ASP A 41 5.02 8.40 -14.56
CA ASP A 41 3.75 7.66 -14.57
C ASP A 41 3.82 6.40 -13.72
N LEU A 42 4.94 5.67 -13.76
CA LEU A 42 5.17 4.53 -12.87
C LEU A 42 5.22 4.94 -11.39
N ALA A 43 5.83 6.08 -11.06
CA ALA A 43 5.86 6.58 -9.68
C ALA A 43 4.46 6.97 -9.18
N ARG A 44 3.67 7.67 -10.01
CA ARG A 44 2.28 8.03 -9.72
C ARG A 44 1.40 6.79 -9.54
N GLU A 45 1.55 5.82 -10.43
CA GLU A 45 0.85 4.54 -10.33
C GLU A 45 1.25 3.77 -9.08
N ASN A 46 2.53 3.76 -8.71
CA ASN A 46 3.00 3.10 -7.49
C ASN A 46 2.39 3.73 -6.23
N GLU A 47 2.28 5.05 -6.20
CA GLU A 47 1.63 5.77 -5.10
C GLU A 47 0.14 5.39 -5.00
N ARG A 48 -0.59 5.39 -6.13
CA ARG A 48 -1.99 4.94 -6.18
C ARG A 48 -2.13 3.52 -5.65
N LEU A 49 -1.31 2.60 -6.14
CA LEU A 49 -1.33 1.20 -5.72
C LEU A 49 -0.99 1.03 -4.23
N ARG A 50 -0.09 1.84 -3.68
CA ARG A 50 0.22 1.80 -2.23
C ARG A 50 -0.98 2.22 -1.39
N LEU A 51 -1.70 3.24 -1.82
CA LEU A 51 -2.94 3.69 -1.15
C LEU A 51 -4.02 2.61 -1.20
N GLU A 52 -4.26 2.02 -2.37
CA GLU A 52 -5.22 0.92 -2.54
C GLU A 52 -4.83 -0.30 -1.71
N ASN A 53 -3.55 -0.69 -1.73
CA ASN A 53 -3.06 -1.80 -0.91
C ASN A 53 -3.24 -1.54 0.58
N HIS A 54 -3.05 -0.31 1.04
CA HIS A 54 -3.29 0.03 2.44
C HIS A 54 -4.77 -0.17 2.81
N VAL A 55 -5.69 0.33 1.99
CA VAL A 55 -7.14 0.13 2.17
C VAL A 55 -7.48 -1.36 2.17
N LEU A 56 -7.05 -2.12 1.16
CA LEU A 56 -7.35 -3.55 1.05
C LEU A 56 -6.80 -4.35 2.23
N ARG A 57 -5.61 -3.99 2.74
CA ARG A 57 -5.04 -4.63 3.92
C ARG A 57 -5.88 -4.36 5.16
N GLU A 58 -6.33 -3.14 5.38
CA GLU A 58 -7.24 -2.83 6.49
C GLU A 58 -8.55 -3.62 6.38
N GLU A 59 -9.18 -3.62 5.20
CA GLU A 59 -10.45 -4.33 4.98
C GLU A 59 -10.29 -5.84 5.22
N ARG A 60 -9.17 -6.42 4.76
CA ARG A 60 -8.83 -7.83 5.03
C ARG A 60 -8.69 -8.12 6.52
N GLU A 61 -8.04 -7.24 7.29
CA GLU A 61 -7.89 -7.43 8.73
C GLU A 61 -9.24 -7.35 9.47
N ILE A 62 -10.13 -6.46 9.03
CA ILE A 62 -11.50 -6.41 9.55
C ILE A 62 -12.25 -7.70 9.23
N LEU A 63 -12.19 -8.19 7.99
CA LEU A 63 -12.83 -9.45 7.59
C LEU A 63 -12.32 -10.65 8.39
N LYS A 64 -11.00 -10.75 8.60
CA LYS A 64 -10.41 -11.81 9.42
C LYS A 64 -10.94 -11.80 10.85
N LYS A 65 -11.07 -10.63 11.47
CA LYS A 65 -11.57 -10.50 12.85
C LYS A 65 -13.08 -10.67 12.95
N SER A 66 -13.81 -10.21 11.94
CA SER A 66 -15.28 -10.25 11.93
C SER A 66 -15.87 -11.55 11.40
N HIS A 67 -15.06 -12.49 10.89
CA HIS A 67 -15.56 -13.71 10.22
C HIS A 67 -16.64 -14.46 11.04
N ALA A 68 -16.51 -14.50 12.36
CA ALA A 68 -17.47 -15.14 13.27
C ALA A 68 -18.84 -14.44 13.35
N VAL A 69 -18.90 -13.13 13.08
CA VAL A 69 -20.12 -12.31 13.18
C VAL A 69 -20.79 -12.02 11.83
N LEU A 70 -20.12 -12.28 10.70
CA LEU A 70 -20.63 -11.96 9.35
C LEU A 70 -21.96 -12.66 9.04
N CYS A 71 -22.15 -13.91 9.50
CA CYS A 71 -23.39 -14.67 9.29
C CYS A 71 -24.36 -14.56 10.47
N LYS A 72 -24.10 -13.67 11.42
CA LYS A 72 -24.92 -13.51 12.63
C LYS A 72 -25.93 -12.37 12.47
N PRO A 73 -26.94 -12.29 13.37
CA PRO A 73 -27.90 -11.20 13.39
C PRO A 73 -27.22 -9.82 13.48
N LYS A 74 -27.95 -8.78 13.05
CA LYS A 74 -27.43 -7.41 13.00
C LYS A 74 -26.93 -6.91 14.36
N ASP A 75 -27.54 -7.35 15.45
CA ASP A 75 -27.14 -6.97 16.81
C ASP A 75 -25.71 -7.41 17.13
N MET A 76 -25.34 -8.66 16.80
CA MET A 76 -23.96 -9.15 16.98
C MET A 76 -22.96 -8.41 16.08
N ARG A 77 -23.37 -7.98 14.89
CA ARG A 77 -22.53 -7.13 14.03
C ARG A 77 -22.34 -5.74 14.64
N PHE A 78 -23.37 -5.15 15.23
CA PHE A 78 -23.26 -3.87 15.93
C PHE A 78 -22.42 -3.98 17.21
N ALA A 79 -22.49 -5.11 17.92
CA ALA A 79 -21.61 -5.41 19.04
C ALA A 79 -20.13 -5.37 18.62
N PHE A 80 -19.80 -6.06 17.53
CA PHE A 80 -18.46 -6.06 16.95
C PHE A 80 -18.00 -4.64 16.55
N ILE A 81 -18.88 -3.84 15.92
CA ILE A 81 -18.58 -2.45 15.54
C ILE A 81 -18.20 -1.64 16.78
N ARG A 82 -18.95 -1.77 17.89
CA ARG A 82 -18.68 -1.02 19.12
C ARG A 82 -17.34 -1.39 19.75
N GLU A 83 -17.01 -2.67 19.78
CA GLU A 83 -15.75 -3.17 20.32
C GLU A 83 -14.55 -2.63 19.53
N HIS A 84 -14.69 -2.56 18.20
CA HIS A 84 -13.59 -2.24 17.30
C HIS A 84 -13.60 -0.80 16.76
N ARG A 85 -14.52 0.06 17.22
CA ARG A 85 -14.65 1.46 16.79
C ARG A 85 -13.43 2.33 17.10
N ALA A 86 -12.55 1.88 18.00
CA ALA A 86 -11.31 2.57 18.33
C ALA A 86 -10.20 2.28 17.31
N CYS A 87 -10.28 1.16 16.58
CA CYS A 87 -9.26 0.72 15.63
C CYS A 87 -9.58 1.16 14.20
N TRP A 88 -10.86 1.15 13.79
CA TRP A 88 -11.28 1.49 12.43
C TRP A 88 -12.48 2.45 12.43
N SER A 89 -12.65 3.16 11.31
CA SER A 89 -13.78 4.06 11.16
C SER A 89 -15.11 3.29 11.14
N ILE A 90 -16.14 3.88 11.75
CA ILE A 90 -17.49 3.30 11.79
C ILE A 90 -18.02 3.08 10.38
N GLU A 91 -17.77 4.01 9.46
CA GLU A 91 -18.19 3.88 8.06
C GLU A 91 -17.60 2.64 7.39
N ARG A 92 -16.31 2.36 7.62
CA ARG A 92 -15.64 1.20 7.05
C ARG A 92 -16.17 -0.10 7.65
N LEU A 93 -16.34 -0.14 8.97
CA LEU A 93 -16.92 -1.28 9.65
C LEU A 93 -18.35 -1.57 9.18
N CYS A 94 -19.20 -0.55 9.08
CA CYS A 94 -20.56 -0.69 8.57
C CYS A 94 -20.60 -1.19 7.12
N ARG A 95 -19.71 -0.69 6.26
CA ARG A 95 -19.59 -1.14 4.87
C ARG A 95 -19.22 -2.62 4.79
N ILE A 96 -18.19 -3.04 5.52
CA ILE A 96 -17.68 -4.43 5.48
C ILE A 96 -18.70 -5.42 6.07
N LEU A 97 -19.39 -5.03 7.16
CA LEU A 97 -20.40 -5.87 7.82
C LEU A 97 -21.78 -5.79 7.15
N GLN A 98 -21.89 -5.02 6.06
CA GLN A 98 -23.12 -4.80 5.29
C GLN A 98 -24.29 -4.31 6.15
N VAL A 99 -24.02 -3.36 7.05
CA VAL A 99 -25.05 -2.70 7.86
C VAL A 99 -25.11 -1.20 7.53
N SER A 100 -26.30 -0.62 7.64
CA SER A 100 -26.49 0.81 7.40
C SER A 100 -25.85 1.61 8.54
N THR A 101 -25.01 2.59 8.19
CA THR A 101 -24.44 3.56 9.16
C THR A 101 -25.52 4.33 9.90
N ARG A 102 -26.66 4.61 9.26
CA ARG A 102 -27.82 5.29 9.89
C ARG A 102 -28.46 4.48 11.02
N CYS A 103 -28.29 3.15 11.00
CA CYS A 103 -28.84 2.26 12.02
C CYS A 103 -27.88 2.06 13.20
N TYR A 104 -26.65 2.57 13.12
CA TYR A 104 -25.68 2.48 14.20
C TYR A 104 -25.79 3.71 15.12
N VAL A 105 -26.25 3.50 16.35
CA VAL A 105 -26.32 4.54 17.37
C VAL A 105 -25.21 4.32 18.40
N PRO A 106 -24.18 5.18 18.45
CA PRO A 106 -23.12 5.05 19.44
C PRO A 106 -23.69 5.26 20.85
N GLY A 107 -23.45 4.28 21.75
CA GLY A 107 -23.87 4.37 23.15
C GLY A 107 -25.20 3.70 23.49
N PHE A 108 -25.92 3.12 22.51
CA PHE A 108 -27.10 2.30 22.83
C PHE A 108 -26.65 0.97 23.46
N PRO A 109 -27.18 0.59 24.65
CA PRO A 109 -26.85 -0.67 25.29
C PRO A 109 -27.34 -1.81 24.41
N ASP A 110 -26.45 -2.77 24.16
CA ASP A 110 -26.80 -3.94 23.36
C ASP A 110 -27.54 -4.89 24.30
N VAL A 111 -28.86 -4.87 24.19
CA VAL A 111 -29.75 -5.74 24.98
C VAL A 111 -29.60 -7.21 24.59
N PHE A 112 -28.91 -7.53 23.50
CA PHE A 112 -28.67 -8.89 22.99
C PHE A 112 -27.24 -9.41 23.23
N ALA A 113 -26.27 -8.55 23.58
CA ALA A 113 -24.89 -8.94 23.87
C ALA A 113 -24.76 -9.98 25.00
N LYS A 114 -25.70 -9.99 25.96
CA LYS A 114 -25.67 -10.94 27.09
C LYS A 114 -26.04 -12.37 26.69
N ALA A 115 -26.55 -12.62 25.49
CA ALA A 115 -27.04 -13.94 25.10
C ALA A 115 -25.95 -14.91 24.62
N ASN A 116 -24.74 -14.44 24.30
CA ASN A 116 -23.72 -15.27 23.61
C ASN A 116 -22.34 -15.31 24.26
N ALA A 117 -22.22 -15.00 25.57
CA ALA A 117 -20.96 -15.15 26.30
C ALA A 117 -20.67 -16.61 26.76
N LEU A 118 -21.41 -17.60 26.26
CA LEU A 118 -21.31 -19.01 26.63
C LEU A 118 -21.43 -19.93 25.41
N THR A 119 -20.50 -19.87 24.46
CA THR A 119 -20.07 -21.01 23.61
C THR A 119 -18.75 -20.62 22.94
#